data_AF-A0A3D3JPW9-F1
#
_entry.id   AF-A0A3D3JPW9-F1
#
_cell.length_a   1.000
_cell.length_b   1.000
_cell.length_c   1.000
_cell.angle_alpha   90.00
_cell.angle_beta   90.00
_cell.angle_gamma   90.00
#
_symmetry.space_group_name_H-M   'P 1'
#
loop_
_entity.id
_entity.type
_entity.pdbx_description
1 polymer ?
#
loop_
_entity_poly.entity_id
_entity_poly.type
_entity_poly.pdbx_seq_one_letter_code
_entity_poly.pdbx_strand_id
1 'polypeptide(L)' 'MVSLETLTAAIRDIPDFPKPGIMFKDISPILQDGALFAEVIDIIG' A
#
# COMPACT_ATOMS: atom_id res chain seq x y z
N MET A 1 -16.24 -0.59 6.15
CA MET A 1 -15.29 -1.70 6.20
C MET A 1 -14.48 -1.63 4.93
N VAL A 2 -13.22 -1.25 5.02
CA VAL A 2 -12.32 -1.25 3.87
C VAL A 2 -11.95 -2.72 3.60
N SER A 3 -11.95 -3.17 2.35
CA SER A 3 -11.63 -4.56 2.03
C SER A 3 -10.13 -4.75 1.76
N LEU A 4 -9.63 -5.99 1.88
CA LEU A 4 -8.28 -6.37 1.42
C LEU A 4 -8.03 -6.00 -0.05
N GLU A 5 -9.06 -6.06 -0.89
CA GLU A 5 -8.98 -5.61 -2.28
C GLU A 5 -8.74 -4.10 -2.37
N THR A 6 -9.40 -3.31 -1.52
CA THR A 6 -9.24 -1.86 -1.46
C THR A 6 -7.83 -1.47 -1.02
N LEU A 7 -7.27 -2.18 -0.03
CA LEU A 7 -5.90 -1.97 0.42
C LEU A 7 -4.89 -2.32 -0.68
N THR A 8 -5.09 -3.44 -1.38
CA THR A 8 -4.19 -3.85 -2.46
C THR A 8 -4.23 -2.87 -3.63
N ALA A 9 -5.41 -2.32 -3.95
CA ALA A 9 -5.57 -1.31 -4.99
C ALA A 9 -4.86 0.02 -4.68
N ALA A 10 -4.57 0.30 -3.41
CA ALA A 10 -3.85 1.49 -2.99
C ALA A 10 -2.32 1.37 -3.16
N ILE A 11 -1.79 0.15 -3.36
CA ILE A 11 -0.36 -0.08 -3.59
C ILE A 11 -0.03 0.26 -5.04
N ARG A 12 0.97 1.13 -5.24
CA ARG A 12 1.43 1.53 -6.57
C ARG A 12 2.69 0.77 -6.95
N ASP A 13 2.74 0.38 -8.22
CA ASP A 13 3.91 -0.28 -8.81
C ASP A 13 4.81 0.76 -9.47
N ILE A 14 6.06 0.84 -9.02
CA ILE A 14 7.09 1.72 -9.56
C ILE A 14 8.23 0.86 -10.12
N PRO A 15 8.31 0.68 -11.45
CA PRO A 15 9.38 -0.11 -12.06
C PRO A 15 10.73 0.62 -11.97
N ASP A 16 11.80 -0.18 -11.91
CA ASP A 16 13.21 0.24 -11.96
C ASP A 16 13.64 1.22 -10.86
N PHE A 17 12.99 1.18 -9.70
CA PHE A 17 13.33 2.01 -8.55
C PHE A 17 13.80 1.18 -7.34
N PRO A 18 14.88 1.58 -6.63
CA PRO A 18 15.78 2.69 -6.93
C PRO A 18 16.84 2.35 -8.01
N LYS A 19 16.80 1.12 -8.55
CA LYS A 19 17.74 0.61 -9.56
C LYS A 19 16.98 -0.26 -10.57
N PRO A 20 17.51 -0.41 -11.81
CA PRO A 20 16.90 -1.25 -12.83
C PRO A 20 16.67 -2.70 -12.35
N GLY A 21 15.55 -3.28 -12.76
CA GLY A 21 15.11 -4.64 -12.45
C GLY A 21 14.31 -4.78 -11.15
N ILE A 22 14.06 -3.70 -10.40
CA ILE A 22 13.28 -3.73 -9.16
C ILE A 22 11.87 -3.21 -9.41
N MET A 23 10.83 -3.95 -9.00
CA MET A 23 9.47 -3.43 -8.91
C MET A 23 9.22 -2.93 -7.48
N PHE A 24 9.33 -1.62 -7.27
CA PHE A 24 9.07 -1.02 -5.98
C PHE A 24 7.57 -0.91 -5.74
N LYS A 25 7.12 -1.40 -4.57
CA LYS A 25 5.72 -1.30 -4.13
C LYS A 25 5.59 -0.10 -3.21
N ASP A 26 5.05 0.99 -3.74
CA ASP A 26 4.82 2.22 -2.97
C ASP A 26 3.53 2.10 -2.14
N ILE A 27 3.71 2.01 -0.83
CA ILE A 27 2.63 1.97 0.17
C ILE A 27 2.28 3.37 0.71
N SER A 28 2.95 4.44 0.24
CA SER A 28 2.69 5.80 0.70
C SER A 28 1.22 6.21 0.66
N PRO A 29 0.39 5.78 -0.32
CA PRO A 29 -1.04 6.08 -0.31
C PRO A 29 -1.78 5.51 0.92
N ILE A 30 -1.40 4.32 1.38
CA ILE A 30 -1.96 3.70 2.59
C ILE A 30 -1.53 4.50 3.82
N LEU A 31 -0.26 4.91 3.89
CA LEU A 31 0.28 5.67 5.02
C LEU A 31 -0.29 7.10 5.13
N GLN A 32 -0.68 7.69 3.99
CA GLN A 32 -1.23 9.05 3.91
C GLN A 32 -2.74 9.10 4.21
N ASP A 33 -3.45 7.98 4.06
CA ASP A 33 -4.89 7.88 4.33
C ASP A 33 -5.13 7.23 5.69
N GLY A 34 -5.69 8.01 6.62
CA GLY A 34 -5.94 7.54 7.98
C GLY A 34 -6.93 6.37 8.07
N ALA A 35 -7.89 6.27 7.14
CA ALA A 35 -8.86 5.17 7.14
C ALA A 35 -8.23 3.88 6.60
N LEU A 36 -7.43 3.97 5.54
CA LEU A 36 -6.68 2.81 5.03
C LEU A 36 -5.66 2.32 6.05
N PHE A 37 -4.94 3.25 6.71
CA PHE A 37 -3.96 2.90 7.73
C PHE A 37 -4.60 2.22 8.95
N ALA A 38 -5.73 2.75 9.44
CA ALA A 38 -6.46 2.15 10.55
C ALA A 38 -6.90 0.70 10.24
N GLU A 39 -7.43 0.44 9.05
CA GLU A 39 -7.83 -0.92 8.65
C GLU A 39 -6.63 -1.88 8.63
N VAL A 40 -5.45 -1.44 8.19
CA VAL A 40 -4.23 -2.27 8.23
C VAL A 40 -3.88 -2.65 9.68
N ILE A 41 -3.98 -1.70 10.62
CA ILE A 41 -3.74 -1.98 12.04
C ILE A 41 -4.78 -2.95 12.59
N ASP A 42 -6.06 -2.78 12.24
CA ASP A 42 -7.13 -3.66 12.67
C ASP A 42 -6.99 -5.09 12.12
N ILE A 43 -6.42 -5.26 10.92
CA ILE A 43 -6.17 -6.58 10.31
C ILE A 43 -4.99 -7.30 10.97
N ILE A 44 -3.95 -6.58 11.41
CA ILE A 44 -2.69 -7.15 11.92
C ILE A 44 -2.66 -7.28 13.44
N GLY A 45 -3.36 -6.38 14.16
CA GLY A 45 -3.43 -6.33 15.63
C GLY A 45 -4.30 -7.41 16.24
#